data_AF-Q1JQH8-F1
#
_entry.id   AF-Q1JQH8-F1
#
_cell.length_a   1.000
_cell.length_b   1.000
_cell.length_c   1.000
_cell.angle_alpha   90.00
_cell.angle_beta   90.00
_cell.angle_gamma   90.00
#
_symmetry.space_group_name_H-M   'P 1'
#
loop_
_entity.id
_entity.type
_entity.pdbx_description
1 polymer ?
#
loop_
_entity_poly.entity_id
_entity_poly.type
_entity_poly.pdbx_seq_one_letter_code
_entity_poly.pdbx_strand_id
1 'polypeptide(L)' 'VWSRMERKRISEENPKLHNSEISKRLGASWKMLSEEERKPFAEEAKRLRQIHIQEHPEY' A
#
# COMPACT_ATOMS: atom_id res chain seq x y z
N VAL A 1 -1.26 2.06 -2.56
CA VAL A 1 -0.65 3.41 -2.43
C VAL A 1 0.31 3.45 -1.24
N TRP A 2 -0.19 3.35 -0.01
CA TRP A 2 0.62 3.31 1.22
C TRP A 2 1.66 2.18 1.24
N SER A 3 1.25 0.95 0.93
CA SER A 3 2.12 -0.24 0.98
C SER A 3 3.36 -0.15 0.07
N ARG A 4 3.32 0.64 -1.01
CA ARG A 4 4.48 0.85 -1.88
C ARG A 4 5.53 1.73 -1.21
N MET A 5 5.11 2.84 -0.60
CA MET A 5 5.99 3.76 0.12
C MET A 5 6.63 3.07 1.32
N GLU A 6 5.80 2.41 2.13
CA GLU A 6 6.28 1.74 3.34
C GLU A 6 7.18 0.53 3.02
N ARG A 7 6.89 -0.21 1.94
CA ARG A 7 7.79 -1.28 1.46
C ARG A 7 9.16 -0.74 1.11
N LYS A 8 9.21 0.37 0.36
CA LYS A 8 10.47 1.00 -0.06
C LYS A 8 11.29 1.40 1.17
N ARG A 9 10.66 2.07 2.13
CA ARG A 9 11.28 2.42 3.40
C ARG A 9 11.86 1.21 4.14
N ILE A 10 11.06 0.16 4.35
CA ILE A 10 11.53 -1.05 5.05
C ILE A 10 12.67 -1.73 4.30
N SER A 11 12.62 -1.75 2.97
CA SER A 11 13.67 -2.32 2.13
C SER A 11 14.96 -1.50 2.16
N GLU A 12 14.88 -0.18 2.28
CA GLU A 12 16.04 0.71 2.42
C GLU A 12 16.65 0.59 3.81
N GLU A 13 15.82 0.52 4.86
CA GLU A 13 16.28 0.32 6.24
C GLU A 13 16.85 -1.10 6.46
N ASN A 14 16.31 -2.11 5.78
CA ASN A 14 16.70 -3.51 5.92
C ASN A 14 16.81 -4.21 4.56
N PRO A 15 17.88 -3.98 3.79
CA PRO A 15 18.03 -4.54 2.44
C PRO A 15 18.19 -6.07 2.40
N LYS A 16 18.49 -6.70 3.54
CA LYS A 16 18.54 -8.17 3.68
C LYS A 16 17.18 -8.79 4.04
N LEU A 17 16.17 -7.97 4.32
CA LEU A 17 14.85 -8.47 4.71
C LEU A 17 14.16 -9.10 3.49
N HIS A 18 13.59 -10.29 3.69
CA HIS A 18 12.87 -10.97 2.62
C HIS A 18 11.52 -10.29 2.35
N ASN A 19 11.11 -10.21 1.08
CA ASN A 19 9.85 -9.56 0.67
C ASN A 19 8.60 -10.15 1.35
N SER A 20 8.62 -11.44 1.67
CA SER A 20 7.56 -12.11 2.43
C SER A 20 7.39 -11.51 3.83
N GLU A 21 8.50 -11.20 4.49
CA GLU A 21 8.53 -10.60 5.82
C GLU A 21 8.12 -9.12 5.78
N ILE A 22 8.57 -8.38 4.75
CA ILE A 22 8.10 -7.02 4.51
C ILE A 22 6.57 -7.02 4.33
N SER A 23 6.03 -7.97 3.56
CA SER A 23 4.59 -8.08 3.32
C SER A 23 3.78 -8.37 4.58
N LYS A 24 4.28 -9.26 5.46
CA LYS A 24 3.67 -9.50 6.78
C LYS A 24 3.65 -8.24 7.63
N ARG A 25 4.79 -7.53 7.71
CA ARG A 25 4.92 -6.30 8.49
C ARG A 25 4.00 -5.19 7.96
N LEU A 26 3.92 -5.03 6.64
CA LEU A 26 3.01 -4.08 6.01
C LEU A 26 1.54 -4.37 6.37
N GLY A 27 1.12 -5.63 6.33
CA GLY A 27 -0.24 -6.00 6.71
C GLY A 27 -0.55 -5.72 8.18
N ALA A 28 0.40 -5.97 9.07
CA ALA A 28 0.29 -5.65 10.50
C ALA A 28 0.23 -4.13 10.73
N SER A 29 1.19 -3.38 10.18
CA SER A 29 1.25 -1.92 10.28
C SER A 29 0.00 -1.27 9.72
N TRP A 30 -0.53 -1.73 8.58
CA TRP A 30 -1.78 -1.22 8.03
C TRP A 30 -2.96 -1.40 8.98
N LYS A 31 -3.05 -2.54 9.67
CA LYS A 31 -4.10 -2.77 10.67
C LYS A 31 -3.94 -1.91 11.91
N MET A 32 -2.70 -1.54 12.25
CA MET A 32 -2.38 -0.68 13.39
C MET A 32 -2.60 0.81 13.12
N LEU A 33 -2.56 1.25 11.86
CA LEU A 33 -2.86 2.65 11.52
C LEU A 33 -4.27 3.04 11.96
N SER A 34 -4.46 4.28 12.36
CA SER A 34 -5.77 4.82 12.68
C SER A 34 -6.63 4.95 11.42
N GLU A 35 -7.97 5.02 11.56
CA GLU A 35 -8.84 5.24 10.40
C GLU A 35 -8.51 6.54 9.67
N GLU A 36 -8.20 7.61 10.42
CA GLU A 36 -7.82 8.90 9.86
C GLU A 36 -6.54 8.83 9.01
N GLU A 37 -5.57 8.02 9.42
CA GLU A 37 -4.32 7.80 8.70
C GLU A 37 -4.52 6.91 7.46
N ARG A 38 -5.41 5.92 7.54
CA ARG A 38 -5.72 5.02 6.43
C ARG A 38 -6.61 5.66 5.38
N LYS A 39 -7.53 6.53 5.79
CA LYS A 39 -8.55 7.18 4.95
C LYS A 39 -7.99 7.80 3.67
N PRO A 40 -6.95 8.67 3.69
CA PRO A 40 -6.42 9.25 2.46
C PRO A 40 -5.86 8.19 1.51
N PHE A 41 -5.25 7.12 2.02
CA PHE A 41 -4.71 6.05 1.17
C PHE A 41 -5.80 5.13 0.61
N ALA A 42 -6.89 4.93 1.34
CA ALA A 42 -8.06 4.18 0.88
C ALA A 42 -8.81 4.94 -0.22
N GLU A 43 -9.02 6.25 -0.02
CA GLU A 43 -9.64 7.12 -1.03
C GLU A 43 -8.77 7.21 -2.29
N GLU A 44 -7.45 7.37 -2.16
CA GLU A 44 -6.56 7.38 -3.32
C GLU A 44 -6.54 6.03 -4.06
N ALA A 45 -6.59 4.91 -3.33
CA ALA A 45 -6.72 3.59 -3.96
C ALA A 45 -8.06 3.45 -4.73
N LYS A 46 -9.16 3.96 -4.17
CA LYS A 46 -10.46 3.99 -4.83
C LYS A 46 -10.42 4.87 -6.08
N ARG A 47 -9.80 6.04 -6.01
CA ARG A 47 -9.60 6.94 -7.16
C ARG A 47 -8.82 6.28 -8.28
N LEU A 48 -7.69 5.65 -7.95
CA LEU A 48 -6.87 4.93 -8.93
C LEU A 48 -7.63 3.76 -9.57
N ARG A 49 -8.46 3.05 -8.79
CA ARG A 49 -9.32 1.99 -9.33
C ARG A 49 -10.34 2.54 -10.33
N GLN A 50 -10.98 3.67 -10.02
CA GLN A 50 -11.93 4.31 -10.94
C GLN A 50 -11.25 4.73 -12.24
N ILE A 51 -10.08 5.37 -12.16
CA ILE A 51 -9.29 5.74 -13.33
C ILE A 51 -8.94 4.50 -14.16
N HIS A 52 -8.48 3.43 -13.52
CA HIS A 52 -8.13 2.20 -14.23
C HIS A 52 -9.34 1.58 -14.96
N ILE A 53 -10.52 1.57 -14.35
CA ILE A 53 -11.75 1.08 -14.99
C ILE A 53 -12.15 1.97 -16.17
N GLN A 54 -11.99 3.29 -16.04
CA GLN A 54 -12.34 4.23 -17.09
C GLN A 54 -11.36 4.16 -18.28
N GLU A 55 -10.07 4.00 -18.02
CA GLU A 55 -9.01 3.89 -19.03
C GLU A 55 -8.96 2.49 -19.67
N HIS A 56 -9.38 1.46 -18.95
CA HIS A 56 -9.41 0.08 -19.41
C HIS A 56 -10.81 -0.53 -19.27
N PRO A 57 -11.80 -0.04 -20.05
CA PRO A 57 -13.18 -0.52 -19.97
C PRO A 57 -13.36 -1.96 -20.46
N GLU A 58 -12.38 -2.55 -21.17
CA GLU A 58 -12.41 -3.93 -21.69
C GLU A 58 -11.57 -4.95 -20.90
N TYR A 59 -11.14 -4.61 -19.67
CA TYR A 59 -10.48 -5.59 -18.78
C TYR A 59 -11.47 -6.53 -18.08
#